data_AF-A0A932PU11-F1
#
_entry.id   AF-A0A932PU11-F1
#
_cell.length_a   1.000
_cell.length_b   1.000
_cell.length_c   1.000
_cell.angle_alpha   90.00
_cell.angle_beta   90.00
_cell.angle_gamma   90.00
#
_symmetry.space_group_name_H-M   'P 1'
#
loop_
_entity.id
_entity.type
_entity.pdbx_description
1 polymer ?
#
loop_
_entity_poly.entity_id
_entity_poly.type
_entity_poly.pdbx_seq_one_letter_code
_entity_poly.pdbx_strand_id
1 'polypeptide(L)'
;ELFPAVAIERIVQELEKARLFSKLRLMLLGLAEFGLLEVIFPSLQGTPLTEIEKRLAPTHNYPAKALLITQLLPLFPPMTLDEQMALCQMLKLSNLDQQFVTFLFHAFELLHTKRSIALSEWAYFYANTFAPVSLQIVAAHTAHPTHFLQEHEKRMELLKRSIERIHRHDPVVKSGDLLKAGIRPGKAMGHLLREADRISIDEQIEESAAILERLKQLPEWGKF
;
A
#
# COMPACT_ATOMS: atom_id res chain seq x y z
N GLU A 1 -20.56 -33.23 -11.62
CA GLU A 1 -19.68 -32.09 -11.32
C GLU A 1 -20.36 -31.20 -10.29
N LEU A 2 -19.72 -30.88 -9.16
CA LEU A 2 -20.36 -30.21 -8.01
C LEU A 2 -19.95 -28.73 -7.81
N PHE A 3 -18.82 -28.30 -8.38
CA PHE A 3 -18.26 -26.96 -8.17
C PHE A 3 -18.69 -25.85 -9.16
N PRO A 4 -19.00 -26.10 -10.45
CA PRO A 4 -19.39 -25.03 -11.38
C PRO A 4 -20.69 -24.28 -11.00
N ALA A 5 -21.47 -24.82 -10.06
CA ALA A 5 -22.76 -24.28 -9.65
C ALA A 5 -22.71 -23.42 -8.36
N VAL A 6 -21.54 -23.28 -7.72
CA VAL A 6 -21.42 -22.53 -6.47
C VAL A 6 -21.08 -21.07 -6.76
N ALA A 7 -21.92 -20.15 -6.28
CA ALA A 7 -21.66 -18.72 -6.40
C ALA A 7 -20.33 -18.33 -5.73
N ILE A 8 -19.57 -17.44 -6.37
CA ILE A 8 -18.24 -17.01 -5.89
C ILE A 8 -18.28 -16.41 -4.48
N GLU A 9 -19.38 -15.74 -4.12
CA GLU A 9 -19.60 -15.19 -2.79
C GLU A 9 -19.57 -16.27 -1.71
N ARG A 10 -20.11 -17.47 -2.01
CA ARG A 10 -20.10 -18.56 -1.05
C ARG A 10 -18.70 -19.12 -0.86
N ILE A 11 -17.92 -19.20 -1.95
CA ILE A 11 -16.50 -19.58 -1.88
C ILE A 11 -15.73 -18.56 -1.04
N VAL A 12 -15.93 -17.27 -1.27
CA VAL A 12 -15.30 -16.19 -0.50
C VAL A 12 -15.67 -16.25 0.98
N GLN A 13 -16.92 -16.54 1.33
CA GLN A 13 -17.34 -16.74 2.73
C GLN A 13 -16.57 -17.87 3.42
N GLU A 14 -16.37 -19.01 2.74
CA GLU A 14 -15.61 -20.12 3.32
C GLU A 14 -14.11 -19.83 3.41
N LEU A 15 -13.54 -19.14 2.41
CA LEU A 15 -12.17 -18.64 2.46
C LEU A 15 -11.95 -17.68 3.63
N GLU A 16 -12.90 -16.76 3.85
CA GLU A 16 -12.84 -15.79 4.95
C GLU A 16 -12.95 -16.48 6.32
N LYS A 17 -13.83 -17.47 6.48
CA LYS A 17 -13.89 -18.29 7.69
C LYS A 17 -12.54 -18.97 7.93
N ALA A 18 -11.99 -19.63 6.92
CA ALA A 18 -10.69 -20.29 7.04
C ALA A 18 -9.57 -19.29 7.41
N ARG A 19 -9.63 -18.05 6.91
CA ARG A 19 -8.73 -16.96 7.28
C ARG A 19 -8.84 -16.63 8.77
N LEU A 20 -10.05 -16.42 9.26
CA LEU A 20 -10.34 -16.10 10.66
C LEU A 20 -9.88 -17.20 11.62
N PHE A 21 -9.94 -18.47 11.20
CA PHE A 21 -9.45 -19.62 11.97
C PHE A 21 -7.96 -19.92 11.74
N SER A 22 -7.22 -19.09 11.02
CA SER A 22 -5.81 -19.33 10.66
C SER A 22 -5.56 -20.67 9.94
N LYS A 23 -6.55 -21.13 9.17
CA LYS A 23 -6.52 -22.36 8.37
C LYS A 23 -6.52 -22.12 6.87
N LEU A 24 -6.59 -20.86 6.41
CA LEU A 24 -6.69 -20.53 4.98
C LEU A 24 -5.57 -21.17 4.15
N ARG A 25 -4.30 -21.04 4.55
CA ARG A 25 -3.18 -21.66 3.83
C ARG A 25 -3.35 -23.17 3.66
N LEU A 26 -3.71 -23.88 4.75
CA LEU A 26 -3.93 -25.33 4.70
C LEU A 26 -5.10 -25.67 3.78
N MET A 27 -6.17 -24.88 3.82
CA MET A 27 -7.32 -25.06 2.93
C MET A 27 -6.93 -24.87 1.47
N LEU A 28 -6.14 -23.84 1.14
CA LEU A 28 -5.67 -23.58 -0.23
C LEU A 28 -4.79 -24.72 -0.75
N LEU A 29 -3.91 -25.26 0.10
CA LEU A 29 -3.09 -26.42 -0.26
C LEU A 29 -3.93 -27.68 -0.51
N GLY A 30 -4.92 -27.96 0.36
CA GLY A 30 -5.85 -29.06 0.13
C GLY A 30 -6.66 -28.88 -1.15
N LEU A 31 -7.16 -27.67 -1.42
CA LEU A 31 -7.86 -27.36 -2.69
C LEU A 31 -6.96 -27.61 -3.91
N ALA A 32 -5.67 -27.29 -3.82
CA ALA A 32 -4.71 -27.56 -4.90
C ALA A 32 -4.47 -29.07 -5.08
N GLU A 33 -4.27 -29.81 -3.98
CA GLU A 33 -4.07 -31.27 -3.99
C GLU A 33 -5.25 -32.02 -4.64
N PHE A 34 -6.49 -31.56 -4.40
CA PHE A 34 -7.70 -32.14 -5.00
C PHE A 34 -8.07 -31.53 -6.37
N GLY A 35 -7.25 -30.65 -6.95
CA GLY A 35 -7.55 -30.01 -8.24
C GLY A 35 -8.75 -29.04 -8.22
N LEU A 36 -9.22 -28.64 -7.04
CA LEU A 36 -10.34 -27.70 -6.88
C LEU A 36 -9.89 -26.24 -6.97
N LEU A 37 -8.62 -25.96 -6.65
CA LEU A 37 -8.10 -24.59 -6.69
C LEU A 37 -8.11 -24.01 -8.12
N GLU A 38 -7.81 -24.83 -9.13
CA GLU A 38 -7.87 -24.43 -10.54
C GLU A 38 -9.31 -24.28 -11.06
N VAL A 39 -10.28 -24.95 -10.45
CA VAL A 39 -11.71 -24.74 -10.75
C VAL A 39 -12.17 -23.37 -10.26
N ILE A 40 -11.67 -22.93 -9.10
CA ILE A 40 -11.97 -21.61 -8.53
C ILE A 40 -11.19 -20.51 -9.26
N PHE A 41 -9.91 -20.79 -9.57
CA PHE A 41 -8.99 -19.87 -10.21
C PHE A 41 -8.37 -20.51 -11.47
N PRO A 42 -9.04 -20.40 -12.63
CA PRO A 42 -8.59 -21.05 -13.87
C PRO A 42 -7.17 -20.69 -14.30
N SER A 43 -6.68 -19.50 -13.96
CA SER A 43 -5.31 -19.08 -14.26
C SER A 43 -4.22 -19.86 -13.50
N LEU A 44 -4.59 -20.69 -12.53
CA LEU A 44 -3.66 -21.58 -11.80
C LEU A 44 -3.58 -22.99 -12.42
N GLN A 45 -4.34 -23.26 -13.49
CA GLN A 45 -4.37 -24.58 -14.12
C GLN A 45 -2.95 -25.08 -14.47
N GLY A 46 -2.65 -26.31 -14.06
CA GLY A 46 -1.34 -26.92 -14.29
C GLY A 46 -0.20 -26.39 -13.41
N THR A 47 -0.47 -25.52 -12.43
CA THR A 47 0.54 -25.10 -11.45
C THR A 47 0.85 -26.25 -10.49
N PRO A 48 2.11 -26.72 -10.38
CA PRO A 48 2.46 -27.79 -9.46
C PRO A 48 2.20 -27.42 -7.99
N LEU A 49 1.78 -28.39 -7.17
CA LEU A 49 1.54 -28.19 -5.74
C LEU A 49 2.77 -27.59 -5.03
N THR A 50 3.99 -28.04 -5.39
CA THR A 50 5.25 -27.55 -4.83
C THR A 50 5.47 -26.05 -5.09
N GLU A 51 5.03 -25.55 -6.25
CA GLU A 51 5.10 -24.12 -6.58
C GLU A 51 4.04 -23.32 -5.80
N ILE A 52 2.83 -23.86 -5.62
CA ILE A 52 1.79 -23.26 -4.75
C ILE A 52 2.28 -23.18 -3.30
N GLU A 53 2.88 -24.25 -2.76
CA GLU A 53 3.45 -24.29 -1.41
C GLU A 53 4.52 -23.22 -1.21
N LYS A 54 5.44 -23.11 -2.18
CA LYS A 54 6.50 -22.10 -2.20
C LYS A 54 5.93 -20.69 -2.21
N ARG A 55 4.96 -20.42 -3.08
CA ARG A 55 4.27 -19.13 -3.20
C ARG A 55 3.53 -18.74 -1.93
N LEU A 56 2.90 -19.70 -1.26
CA LEU A 56 2.17 -19.48 -0.01
C LEU A 56 3.06 -19.52 1.23
N ALA A 57 4.35 -19.85 1.13
CA ALA A 57 5.23 -19.92 2.31
C ALA A 57 5.30 -18.59 3.09
N PRO A 58 5.41 -17.40 2.46
CA PRO A 58 5.46 -16.13 3.17
C PRO A 58 4.18 -15.78 3.95
N THR A 59 3.02 -16.32 3.55
CA THR A 59 1.72 -15.97 4.16
C THR A 59 1.59 -16.44 5.60
N HIS A 60 2.44 -17.38 6.03
CA HIS A 60 2.53 -17.80 7.43
C HIS A 60 2.89 -16.64 8.38
N ASN A 61 3.68 -15.67 7.89
CA ASN A 61 4.16 -14.53 8.67
C ASN A 61 3.28 -13.28 8.50
N TYR A 62 2.15 -13.39 7.81
CA TYR A 62 1.26 -12.25 7.61
C TYR A 62 0.53 -11.88 8.91
N PRO A 63 0.20 -10.60 9.11
CA PRO A 63 -0.56 -10.19 10.29
C PRO A 63 -1.98 -10.80 10.28
N ALA A 64 -2.53 -11.09 11.46
CA ALA A 64 -3.91 -11.59 11.59
C ALA A 64 -4.98 -10.65 10.99
N LYS A 65 -4.70 -9.35 10.98
CA LYS A 65 -5.53 -8.31 10.36
C LYS A 65 -5.40 -8.22 8.82
N ALA A 66 -4.55 -9.03 8.20
CA ALA A 66 -4.40 -9.05 6.75
C ALA A 66 -5.70 -9.51 6.09
N LEU A 67 -6.14 -8.77 5.07
CA LEU A 67 -7.36 -9.05 4.30
C LEU A 67 -7.20 -10.35 3.49
N LEU A 68 -8.31 -11.02 3.20
CA LEU A 68 -8.31 -12.27 2.42
C LEU A 68 -7.46 -12.20 1.17
N ILE A 69 -7.68 -11.15 0.36
CA ILE A 69 -7.00 -10.96 -0.91
C ILE A 69 -5.48 -10.99 -0.78
N THR A 70 -4.93 -10.49 0.32
CA THR A 70 -3.48 -10.50 0.54
C THR A 70 -2.91 -11.90 0.61
N GLN A 71 -3.65 -12.86 1.16
CA GLN A 71 -3.23 -14.26 1.26
C GLN A 71 -3.49 -15.02 -0.04
N LEU A 72 -4.37 -14.51 -0.92
CA LEU A 72 -4.65 -15.09 -2.22
C LEU A 72 -3.68 -14.60 -3.30
N LEU A 73 -3.27 -13.32 -3.27
CA LEU A 73 -2.38 -12.73 -4.27
C LEU A 73 -1.10 -13.55 -4.53
N PRO A 74 -0.41 -14.12 -3.52
CA PRO A 74 0.79 -14.91 -3.74
C PRO A 74 0.56 -16.18 -4.57
N LEU A 75 -0.68 -16.70 -4.67
CA LEU A 75 -0.98 -17.87 -5.50
C LEU A 75 -0.60 -17.66 -6.97
N PHE A 76 -0.70 -16.42 -7.43
CA PHE A 76 -0.52 -16.05 -8.83
C PHE A 76 0.93 -15.59 -9.08
N PRO A 77 1.42 -15.69 -10.33
CA PRO A 77 2.66 -15.03 -10.72
C PRO A 77 2.54 -13.49 -10.54
N PRO A 78 3.64 -12.73 -10.69
CA PRO A 78 3.57 -11.26 -10.63
C PRO A 78 2.48 -10.71 -11.55
N MET A 79 1.53 -9.98 -10.96
CA MET A 79 0.38 -9.38 -11.64
C MET A 79 0.51 -7.85 -11.66
N THR A 80 0.06 -7.26 -12.76
CA THR A 80 -0.21 -5.82 -12.88
C THR A 80 -1.33 -5.38 -11.93
N LEU A 81 -1.44 -4.08 -11.66
CA LEU A 81 -2.52 -3.54 -10.82
C LEU A 81 -3.90 -3.88 -11.40
N ASP A 82 -4.07 -3.78 -12.72
CA ASP A 82 -5.34 -4.07 -13.39
C ASP A 82 -5.76 -5.54 -13.22
N GLU A 83 -4.81 -6.47 -13.29
CA GLU A 83 -5.06 -7.90 -13.04
C GLU A 83 -5.42 -8.15 -11.56
N GLN A 84 -4.75 -7.48 -10.61
CA GLN A 84 -5.11 -7.56 -9.20
C GLN A 84 -6.53 -7.01 -8.94
N MET A 85 -6.91 -5.95 -9.66
CA MET A 85 -8.26 -5.38 -9.57
C MET A 85 -9.31 -6.26 -10.21
N ALA A 86 -9.01 -6.91 -11.34
CA ALA A 86 -9.88 -7.92 -11.92
C ALA A 86 -10.12 -9.10 -10.95
N LEU A 87 -9.07 -9.54 -10.22
CA LEU A 87 -9.21 -10.56 -9.19
C LEU A 87 -10.12 -10.10 -8.04
N CYS A 88 -9.97 -8.86 -7.56
CA CYS A 88 -10.88 -8.30 -6.55
C CYS A 88 -12.33 -8.25 -7.03
N GLN A 89 -12.57 -7.89 -8.29
CA GLN A 89 -13.91 -7.84 -8.89
C GLN A 89 -14.52 -9.24 -9.03
N MET A 90 -13.75 -10.21 -9.50
CA MET A 90 -14.17 -11.61 -9.59
C MET A 90 -14.60 -12.14 -8.21
N LEU A 91 -13.82 -11.84 -7.17
CA LEU A 91 -14.12 -12.20 -5.78
C LEU A 91 -15.19 -11.31 -5.11
N LYS A 92 -15.73 -10.31 -5.82
CA LYS A 92 -16.72 -9.35 -5.32
C LYS A 92 -16.33 -8.70 -3.98
N LEU A 93 -15.05 -8.34 -3.86
CA LEU A 93 -14.51 -7.71 -2.65
C LEU A 93 -14.97 -6.25 -2.51
N SER A 94 -14.96 -5.75 -1.28
CA SER A 94 -15.42 -4.41 -0.97
C SER A 94 -14.52 -3.33 -1.59
N ASN A 95 -15.04 -2.10 -1.70
CA ASN A 95 -14.23 -0.96 -2.15
C ASN A 95 -13.02 -0.71 -1.23
N LEU A 96 -13.16 -1.00 0.08
CA LEU A 96 -12.06 -0.87 1.03
C LEU A 96 -10.95 -1.88 0.73
N ASP A 97 -11.31 -3.12 0.39
CA ASP A 97 -10.35 -4.15 -0.01
C ASP A 97 -9.62 -3.75 -1.31
N GLN A 98 -10.34 -3.18 -2.27
CA GLN A 98 -9.76 -2.71 -3.53
C GLN A 98 -8.78 -1.54 -3.31
N GLN A 99 -9.13 -0.60 -2.43
CA GLN A 99 -8.23 0.48 -2.03
C GLN A 99 -6.98 -0.06 -1.33
N PHE A 100 -7.15 -1.07 -0.47
CA PHE A 100 -6.03 -1.72 0.20
C PHE A 100 -5.10 -2.40 -0.81
N VAL A 101 -5.64 -3.14 -1.78
CA VAL A 101 -4.84 -3.82 -2.82
C VAL A 101 -4.08 -2.81 -3.67
N THR A 102 -4.73 -1.73 -4.08
CA THR A 102 -4.08 -0.63 -4.80
C THR A 102 -2.93 -0.04 -3.99
N PHE A 103 -3.16 0.23 -2.70
CA PHE A 103 -2.11 0.73 -1.82
C PHE A 103 -0.96 -0.28 -1.66
N LEU A 104 -1.27 -1.56 -1.45
CA LEU A 104 -0.28 -2.62 -1.29
C LEU A 104 0.57 -2.78 -2.56
N PHE A 105 -0.03 -2.70 -3.75
CA PHE A 105 0.68 -2.72 -5.02
C PHE A 105 1.73 -1.61 -5.08
N HIS A 106 1.32 -0.36 -4.84
CA HIS A 106 2.25 0.76 -4.83
C HIS A 106 3.24 0.71 -3.66
N ALA A 107 2.87 0.10 -2.53
CA ALA A 107 3.79 -0.16 -1.44
C ALA A 107 4.92 -1.11 -1.89
N PHE A 108 4.61 -2.19 -2.61
CA PHE A 108 5.61 -3.08 -3.18
C PHE A 108 6.52 -2.33 -4.16
N GLU A 109 5.96 -1.50 -5.05
CA GLU A 109 6.75 -0.68 -5.99
C GLU A 109 7.69 0.29 -5.28
N LEU A 110 7.18 1.01 -4.27
CA LEU A 110 7.96 1.94 -3.47
C LEU A 110 9.08 1.20 -2.72
N LEU A 111 8.76 0.10 -2.05
CA LEU A 111 9.71 -0.61 -1.17
C LEU A 111 10.78 -1.40 -1.93
N HIS A 112 10.54 -1.73 -3.20
CA HIS A 112 11.51 -2.43 -4.07
C HIS A 112 12.18 -1.52 -5.10
N THR A 113 11.87 -0.22 -5.09
CA THR A 113 12.47 0.71 -6.04
C THR A 113 13.97 0.86 -5.80
N LYS A 114 14.74 1.05 -6.87
CA LYS A 114 16.20 1.30 -6.80
C LYS A 114 16.53 2.78 -6.69
N ARG A 115 15.55 3.68 -6.86
CA ARG A 115 15.77 5.12 -6.74
C ARG A 115 15.85 5.53 -5.28
N SER A 116 16.49 6.66 -5.03
CA SER A 116 16.33 7.36 -3.75
C SER A 116 14.88 7.85 -3.62
N ILE A 117 14.30 7.63 -2.45
CA ILE A 117 12.93 8.05 -2.11
C ILE A 117 13.04 9.25 -1.18
N ALA A 118 12.30 10.32 -1.50
CA ALA A 118 12.29 11.52 -0.68
C ALA A 118 11.60 11.28 0.68
N LEU A 119 11.93 12.07 1.69
CA LEU A 119 11.33 11.94 3.02
C LEU A 119 9.83 12.28 2.99
N SER A 120 9.43 13.22 2.14
CA SER A 120 8.05 13.56 1.84
C SER A 120 7.25 12.34 1.36
N GLU A 121 7.78 11.59 0.39
CA GLU A 121 7.14 10.36 -0.09
C GLU A 121 6.96 9.32 1.02
N TRP A 122 7.97 9.15 1.88
CA TRP A 122 7.88 8.28 3.05
C TRP A 122 6.82 8.77 4.05
N ALA A 123 6.74 10.07 4.31
CA ALA A 123 5.78 10.64 5.25
C ALA A 123 4.34 10.40 4.75
N TYR A 124 4.07 10.62 3.47
CA TYR A 124 2.76 10.33 2.87
C TYR A 124 2.44 8.83 2.87
N PHE A 125 3.42 7.97 2.59
CA PHE A 125 3.26 6.52 2.70
C PHE A 125 2.86 6.12 4.14
N TYR A 126 3.63 6.55 5.15
CA TYR A 126 3.37 6.20 6.55
C TYR A 126 2.11 6.83 7.14
N ALA A 127 1.68 7.97 6.61
CA ALA A 127 0.41 8.59 6.99
C ALA A 127 -0.80 7.79 6.47
N ASN A 128 -0.63 6.86 5.53
CA ASN A 128 -1.74 6.02 5.10
C ASN A 128 -2.10 4.96 6.15
N THR A 129 -3.39 4.76 6.41
CA THR A 129 -3.90 3.78 7.39
C THR A 129 -3.52 2.34 7.08
N PHE A 130 -3.24 2.02 5.80
CA PHE A 130 -2.82 0.69 5.35
C PHE A 130 -1.32 0.45 5.44
N ALA A 131 -0.51 1.47 5.71
CA ALA A 131 0.95 1.35 5.76
C ALA A 131 1.45 0.32 6.78
N PRO A 132 0.95 0.27 8.04
CA PRO A 132 1.46 -0.69 9.02
C PRO A 132 1.23 -2.15 8.64
N VAL A 133 0.08 -2.45 7.99
CA VAL A 133 -0.22 -3.81 7.51
C VAL A 133 0.64 -4.15 6.30
N SER A 134 0.76 -3.20 5.37
CA SER A 134 1.53 -3.39 4.13
C SER A 134 3.01 -3.62 4.42
N LEU A 135 3.59 -2.89 5.38
CA LEU A 135 4.97 -3.10 5.82
C LEU A 135 5.18 -4.52 6.38
N GLN A 136 4.23 -5.04 7.17
CA GLN A 136 4.34 -6.39 7.72
C GLN A 136 4.22 -7.46 6.63
N ILE A 137 3.31 -7.27 5.67
CA ILE A 137 3.19 -8.15 4.51
C ILE A 137 4.48 -8.15 3.70
N VAL A 138 5.01 -6.98 3.36
CA VAL A 138 6.25 -6.87 2.57
C VAL A 138 7.43 -7.46 3.34
N ALA A 139 7.54 -7.21 4.66
CA ALA A 139 8.57 -7.77 5.52
C ALA A 139 8.59 -9.31 5.45
N ALA A 140 7.43 -9.97 5.39
CA ALA A 140 7.32 -11.42 5.29
C ALA A 140 7.95 -12.01 4.02
N HIS A 141 8.15 -11.20 2.97
CA HIS A 141 8.84 -11.59 1.73
C HIS A 141 10.34 -11.24 1.72
N THR A 142 10.86 -10.64 2.78
CA THR A 142 12.29 -10.26 2.87
C THR A 142 13.10 -11.32 3.62
N ALA A 143 14.41 -11.38 3.33
CA ALA A 143 15.33 -12.27 4.04
C ALA A 143 15.53 -11.87 5.52
N HIS A 144 15.37 -10.58 5.85
CA HIS A 144 15.58 -10.05 7.20
C HIS A 144 14.39 -9.19 7.66
N PRO A 145 13.22 -9.80 7.96
CA PRO A 145 11.98 -9.08 8.27
C PRO A 145 12.14 -8.10 9.45
N THR A 146 12.83 -8.52 10.52
CA THR A 146 13.03 -7.69 11.72
C THR A 146 13.85 -6.44 11.42
N HIS A 147 14.95 -6.59 10.67
CA HIS A 147 15.79 -5.44 10.30
C HIS A 147 15.03 -4.48 9.38
N PHE A 148 14.29 -5.03 8.41
CA PHE A 148 13.42 -4.25 7.53
C PHE A 148 12.42 -3.40 8.34
N LEU A 149 11.68 -4.02 9.28
CA LEU A 149 10.70 -3.30 10.09
C LEU A 149 11.34 -2.24 11.01
N GLN A 150 12.50 -2.54 11.62
CA GLN A 150 13.22 -1.59 12.47
C GLN A 150 13.68 -0.34 11.70
N GLU A 151 14.13 -0.51 10.46
CA GLU A 151 14.54 0.61 9.61
C GLU A 151 13.34 1.51 9.27
N HIS A 152 12.19 0.93 8.99
CA HIS A 152 10.96 1.68 8.77
C HIS A 152 10.47 2.38 10.04
N GLU A 153 10.57 1.74 11.20
CA GLU A 153 10.20 2.31 12.50
C GLU A 153 11.06 3.55 12.85
N LYS A 154 12.39 3.47 12.67
CA LYS A 154 13.28 4.63 12.86
C LYS A 154 12.90 5.79 11.95
N ARG A 155 12.58 5.51 10.69
CA ARG A 155 12.15 6.53 9.73
C ARG A 155 10.78 7.13 10.09
N MET A 156 9.86 6.32 10.61
CA MET A 156 8.58 6.81 11.11
C MET A 156 8.77 7.75 12.29
N GLU A 157 9.67 7.45 13.23
CA GLU A 157 9.95 8.35 14.36
C GLU A 157 10.56 9.67 13.89
N LEU A 158 11.50 9.63 12.93
CA LEU A 158 12.04 10.83 12.28
C LEU A 158 10.94 11.69 11.66
N LEU A 159 9.94 11.06 11.02
CA LEU A 159 8.87 11.75 10.28
C LEU A 159 7.60 11.97 11.10
N LYS A 160 7.60 11.68 12.39
CA LYS A 160 6.42 11.63 13.24
C LYS A 160 5.58 12.90 13.18
N ARG A 161 6.22 14.08 13.30
CA ARG A 161 5.54 15.38 13.22
C ARG A 161 4.89 15.60 11.85
N SER A 162 5.58 15.25 10.78
CA SER A 162 5.06 15.35 9.41
C SER A 162 3.87 14.41 9.19
N ILE A 163 3.95 13.17 9.69
CA ILE A 163 2.86 12.19 9.62
C ILE A 163 1.62 12.73 10.35
N GLU A 164 1.79 13.25 11.57
CA GLU A 164 0.70 13.82 12.36
C GLU A 164 0.03 15.01 11.66
N ARG A 165 0.83 15.88 11.02
CA ARG A 165 0.32 16.99 10.20
C ARG A 165 -0.49 16.53 9.00
N ILE A 166 0.00 15.52 8.28
CA ILE A 166 -0.68 14.95 7.12
C ILE A 166 -2.06 14.40 7.55
N HIS A 167 -2.12 13.67 8.68
CA HIS A 167 -3.39 13.18 9.25
C HIS A 167 -4.36 14.30 9.61
N ARG A 168 -3.85 15.41 10.15
CA ARG A 168 -4.67 16.56 10.56
C ARG A 168 -5.01 17.51 9.41
N HIS A 169 -4.47 17.27 8.21
CA HIS A 169 -4.53 18.21 7.08
C HIS A 169 -4.06 19.62 7.47
N ASP A 170 -3.00 19.70 8.28
CA ASP A 170 -2.47 20.96 8.83
C ASP A 170 -1.05 21.23 8.29
N PRO A 171 -0.92 21.71 7.03
CA PRO A 171 0.38 22.05 6.46
C PRO A 171 0.96 23.30 7.12
N VAL A 172 2.30 23.40 7.13
CA VAL A 172 3.02 24.53 7.74
C VAL A 172 2.73 25.84 7.00
N VAL A 173 2.74 25.79 5.67
CA VAL A 173 2.37 26.94 4.82
C VAL A 173 0.92 26.75 4.37
N LYS A 174 0.09 27.75 4.64
CA LYS A 174 -1.33 27.75 4.29
C LYS A 174 -1.60 28.71 3.13
N SER A 175 -2.77 28.58 2.51
CA SER A 175 -3.20 29.49 1.44
C SER A 175 -3.16 30.96 1.86
N GLY A 176 -3.49 31.26 3.12
CA GLY A 176 -3.40 32.59 3.70
C GLY A 176 -1.99 33.18 3.71
N ASP A 177 -0.96 32.35 3.86
CA ASP A 177 0.44 32.80 3.84
C ASP A 177 0.87 33.14 2.41
N LEU A 178 0.48 32.31 1.43
CA LEU A 178 0.74 32.59 0.01
C LEU A 178 -0.01 33.83 -0.50
N LEU A 179 -1.24 34.05 -0.02
CA LEU A 179 -2.00 35.28 -0.32
C LEU A 179 -1.28 36.53 0.20
N LYS A 180 -0.77 36.49 1.43
CA LYS A 180 0.05 37.60 1.99
C LYS A 180 1.34 37.82 1.20
N ALA A 181 1.88 36.77 0.59
CA ALA A 181 3.02 36.83 -0.30
C ALA A 181 2.67 37.27 -1.75
N GLY A 182 1.41 37.61 -2.04
CA GLY A 182 0.96 38.12 -3.34
C GLY A 182 0.49 37.06 -4.34
N ILE A 183 0.50 35.78 -3.97
CA ILE A 183 0.08 34.69 -4.86
C ILE A 183 -1.45 34.62 -4.91
N ARG A 184 -2.02 34.67 -6.13
CA ARG A 184 -3.47 34.59 -6.34
C ARG A 184 -3.99 33.15 -6.28
N PRO A 185 -5.24 32.92 -5.84
CA PRO A 185 -5.85 31.59 -5.84
C PRO A 185 -5.89 30.97 -7.24
N GLY A 186 -5.55 29.69 -7.34
CA GLY A 186 -5.57 28.94 -8.59
C GLY A 186 -4.72 27.68 -8.55
N LYS A 187 -4.55 27.03 -9.71
CA LYS A 187 -3.71 25.81 -9.85
C LYS A 187 -2.27 26.03 -9.38
N ALA A 188 -1.75 27.23 -9.62
CA ALA A 188 -0.44 27.71 -9.16
C ALA A 188 -0.27 27.62 -7.65
N MET A 189 -1.22 28.19 -6.89
CA MET A 189 -1.23 28.15 -5.43
C MET A 189 -1.27 26.70 -4.94
N GLY A 190 -2.11 25.85 -5.54
CA GLY A 190 -2.17 24.42 -5.19
C GLY A 190 -0.86 23.67 -5.46
N HIS A 191 -0.09 24.06 -6.48
CA HIS A 191 1.25 23.54 -6.71
C HIS A 191 2.23 24.01 -5.65
N LEU A 192 2.27 25.32 -5.37
CA LEU A 192 3.16 25.89 -4.35
C LEU A 192 2.89 25.34 -2.96
N LEU A 193 1.63 25.08 -2.59
CA LEU A 193 1.29 24.44 -1.31
C LEU A 193 1.86 23.02 -1.22
N ARG A 194 1.83 22.24 -2.31
CA ARG A 194 2.43 20.90 -2.34
C ARG A 194 3.95 20.96 -2.25
N GLU A 195 4.58 21.88 -2.97
CA GLU A 195 6.03 22.10 -2.86
C GLU A 195 6.44 22.60 -1.47
N ALA A 196 5.63 23.44 -0.83
CA ALA A 196 5.88 23.91 0.53
C ALA A 196 5.90 22.76 1.53
N ASP A 197 4.93 21.85 1.41
CA ASP A 197 4.84 20.68 2.27
C ASP A 197 6.01 19.70 1.99
N ARG A 198 6.36 19.51 0.71
CA ARG A 198 7.53 18.73 0.29
C ARG A 198 8.83 19.28 0.91
N ILE A 199 9.08 20.59 0.77
CA ILE A 199 10.25 21.27 1.35
C ILE A 199 10.25 21.14 2.86
N SER A 200 9.12 21.37 3.52
CA SER A 200 8.98 21.23 4.96
C SER A 200 9.42 19.84 5.44
N ILE A 201 9.01 18.78 4.73
CA ILE A 201 9.31 17.40 5.13
C ILE A 201 10.73 17.00 4.74
N ASP A 202 11.16 17.30 3.51
CA ASP A 202 12.48 16.89 3.00
C ASP A 202 13.62 17.63 3.71
N GLU A 203 13.45 18.92 4.01
CA GLU A 203 14.44 19.74 4.69
C GLU A 203 14.22 19.84 6.21
N GLN A 204 13.15 19.21 6.74
CA GLN A 204 12.79 19.26 8.16
C GLN A 204 12.59 20.70 8.69
N ILE A 205 11.99 21.57 7.87
CA ILE A 205 11.70 22.97 8.22
C ILE A 205 10.27 23.09 8.76
N GLU A 206 10.13 23.71 9.92
CA GLU A 206 8.84 23.89 10.62
C GLU A 206 8.33 25.33 10.58
N GLU A 207 9.16 26.28 10.16
CA GLU A 207 8.81 27.69 10.13
C GLU A 207 8.26 28.09 8.76
N SER A 208 7.01 28.57 8.73
CA SER A 208 6.35 29.02 7.49
C SER A 208 7.17 30.08 6.75
N ALA A 209 7.78 31.03 7.46
CA ALA A 209 8.63 32.05 6.85
C ALA A 209 9.84 31.46 6.12
N ALA A 210 10.55 30.50 6.73
CA ALA A 210 11.70 29.85 6.12
C ALA A 210 11.31 29.04 4.87
N ILE A 211 10.16 28.36 4.91
CA ILE A 211 9.64 27.63 3.75
C ILE A 211 9.25 28.60 2.63
N LEU A 212 8.63 29.74 2.95
CA LEU A 212 8.29 30.76 1.95
C LEU A 212 9.53 31.32 1.25
N GLU A 213 10.63 31.52 1.98
CA GLU A 213 11.91 31.94 1.37
C GLU A 213 12.46 30.88 0.42
N ARG A 214 12.32 29.59 0.75
CA ARG A 214 12.67 28.50 -0.18
C ARG A 214 11.78 28.49 -1.41
N LEU A 215 10.46 28.68 -1.24
CA LEU A 215 9.51 28.73 -2.36
C LEU A 215 9.81 29.86 -3.34
N LYS A 216 10.24 31.03 -2.85
CA LYS A 216 10.62 32.17 -3.70
C LYS A 216 11.80 31.90 -4.62
N GLN A 217 12.64 30.91 -4.29
CA GLN A 217 13.78 30.50 -5.11
C GLN A 217 13.36 29.55 -6.24
N LEU A 218 12.14 29.02 -6.23
CA LEU A 218 11.66 28.11 -7.24
C LEU A 218 11.30 28.84 -8.54
N PRO A 219 11.62 28.28 -9.73
CA PRO A 219 11.26 28.87 -11.03
C PRO A 219 9.76 29.11 -11.21
N GLU A 220 8.93 28.32 -10.54
CA GLU A 220 7.48 28.45 -10.55
C GLU A 220 7.01 29.76 -9.91
N TRP A 221 7.74 30.29 -8.92
CA TRP A 221 7.32 31.48 -8.18
C TRP A 221 7.11 32.70 -9.08
N GLY A 222 7.97 32.90 -10.08
CA GLY A 222 7.96 34.06 -10.99
C GLY A 222 7.03 33.93 -12.21
N LYS A 223 6.25 32.85 -12.32
CA LYS A 223 5.30 32.66 -13.44
C LYS A 223 3.92 33.28 -13.17
N PHE A 224 3.77 34.10 -12.11
CA PHE A 224 2.49 34.56 -11.57
C PHE A 224 2.46 36.05 -11.26
#